data_AF-A0A380LQD5-F1
#
_entry.id   AF-A0A380LQD5-F1
#
_cell.length_a   1.000
_cell.length_b   1.000
_cell.length_c   1.000
_cell.angle_alpha   90.00
_cell.angle_beta   90.00
_cell.angle_gamma   90.00
#
_symmetry.space_group_name_H-M   'P 1'
#
loop_
_entity.id
_entity.type
_entity.pdbx_description
1 polymer ?
#
loop_
_entity_poly.entity_id
_entity_poly.type
_entity_poly.pdbx_seq_one_letter_code
_entity_poly.pdbx_strand_id
1 'polypeptide(L)'
;MRICLDIEFEKEIVCILGGGKLALRKAKQFLEAGSIIYISALAYEEEFDALPVHKVDRDQLHQALKEAKLAIACTDDEQENREFLKLAKTYKVLTMAARKEQGQDTFSLTQFRLPQMVLASSTQGAFPAANRYLLQDWQRRLSILGMIRNKLHDHSLCKDLLKVTEEQLFFLQEALKQEQAIVYLLHGNASLKAHRQCENLVQSAKEKWNTYAIATFFLAKKYKNMDLETWCAILKDLNIQMHFVLIFWQRGNYVNQAEKILTSYSFSKQCIFLRPQTLVKENQDYILHIQSEKVKKDSVVLSILDSPYMRKLYPEHRFIAAFDQEKQIERIVHETNPTV
;
A
#
# COMPACT_ATOMS: atom_id res chain seq x y z
N MET A 1 -16.61 27.13 -7.43
CA MET A 1 -16.03 25.76 -7.56
C MET A 1 -14.55 25.89 -7.87
N ARG A 2 -13.68 25.07 -7.28
CA ARG A 2 -12.25 25.00 -7.63
C ARG A 2 -12.00 23.71 -8.39
N ILE A 3 -11.14 23.75 -9.41
CA ILE A 3 -10.76 22.59 -10.23
C ILE A 3 -9.28 22.33 -9.99
N CYS A 4 -8.88 21.07 -9.90
CA CYS A 4 -7.47 20.68 -9.82
C CYS A 4 -6.95 20.47 -11.24
N LEU A 5 -5.84 21.12 -11.58
CA LEU A 5 -5.20 21.05 -12.89
C LEU A 5 -3.74 20.66 -12.72
N ASP A 6 -3.25 19.76 -13.56
CA ASP A 6 -1.81 19.56 -13.80
C ASP A 6 -1.45 20.46 -14.98
N ILE A 7 -0.54 21.41 -14.76
CA ILE A 7 -0.23 22.49 -15.72
C ILE A 7 1.24 22.37 -16.10
N GLU A 8 1.51 22.32 -17.39
CA GLU A 8 2.87 22.33 -17.94
C GLU A 8 3.48 23.73 -17.86
N PHE A 9 4.72 23.79 -17.39
CA PHE A 9 5.46 25.02 -17.09
C PHE A 9 6.86 25.06 -17.74
N GLU A 10 7.20 24.04 -18.53
CA GLU A 10 8.42 23.98 -19.33
C GLU A 10 8.54 25.20 -20.25
N LYS A 11 9.65 25.97 -20.09
CA LYS A 11 9.97 27.21 -20.83
C LYS A 11 8.99 28.37 -20.66
N GLU A 12 8.05 28.26 -19.72
CA GLU A 12 7.09 29.32 -19.42
C GLU A 12 7.69 30.32 -18.45
N ILE A 13 7.32 31.60 -18.58
CA ILE A 13 7.76 32.66 -17.67
C ILE A 13 6.94 32.62 -16.38
N VAL A 14 7.64 32.58 -15.25
CA VAL A 14 7.06 32.72 -13.91
C VAL A 14 7.68 33.92 -13.22
N CYS A 15 6.84 34.88 -12.86
CA CYS A 15 7.26 36.08 -12.14
C CYS A 15 7.02 35.92 -10.64
N ILE A 16 8.04 36.16 -9.83
CA ILE A 16 7.99 36.03 -8.37
C ILE A 16 8.30 37.37 -7.73
N LEU A 17 7.42 37.81 -6.85
CA LEU A 17 7.62 39.00 -6.04
C LEU A 17 7.98 38.58 -4.59
N GLY A 18 9.16 38.98 -4.13
CA GLY A 18 9.73 38.63 -2.83
C GLY A 18 10.92 37.67 -2.95
N GLY A 19 11.81 37.69 -1.94
CA GLY A 19 13.09 36.97 -1.98
C GLY A 19 13.40 36.14 -0.74
N GLY A 20 12.43 35.96 0.17
CA GLY A 20 12.58 35.12 1.37
C GLY A 20 12.41 33.62 1.10
N LYS A 21 12.44 32.82 2.17
CA LYS A 21 12.28 31.34 2.13
C LYS A 21 11.09 30.84 1.31
N LEU A 22 9.95 31.52 1.35
CA LEU A 22 8.77 31.11 0.59
C LEU A 22 8.96 31.31 -0.92
N ALA A 23 9.52 32.44 -1.33
CA ALA A 23 9.88 32.71 -2.72
C ALA A 23 10.92 31.71 -3.21
N LEU A 24 11.95 31.42 -2.40
CA LEU A 24 12.98 30.44 -2.72
C LEU A 24 12.39 29.05 -3.00
N ARG A 25 11.49 28.59 -2.12
CA ARG A 25 10.78 27.31 -2.30
C ARG A 25 9.98 27.29 -3.61
N LYS A 26 9.35 28.40 -3.99
CA LYS A 26 8.59 28.50 -5.24
C LYS A 26 9.48 28.56 -6.47
N ALA A 27 10.55 29.33 -6.43
CA ALA A 27 11.53 29.37 -7.51
C ALA A 27 12.05 27.96 -7.81
N LYS A 28 12.50 27.22 -6.78
CA LYS A 28 12.95 25.82 -6.95
C LYS A 28 11.89 24.92 -7.58
N GLN A 29 10.64 24.98 -7.10
CA GLN A 29 9.53 24.19 -7.63
C GLN A 29 9.29 24.42 -9.14
N PHE A 30 9.34 25.68 -9.59
CA PHE A 30 9.09 26.01 -11.00
C PHE A 30 10.34 25.84 -11.88
N LEU A 31 11.55 25.99 -11.32
CA LEU A 31 12.78 25.60 -12.00
C LEU A 31 12.85 24.10 -12.28
N GLU A 32 12.43 23.26 -11.32
CA GLU A 32 12.29 21.81 -11.53
C GLU A 32 11.28 21.46 -12.64
N ALA A 33 10.32 22.36 -12.90
CA ALA A 33 9.35 22.25 -13.99
C ALA A 33 9.82 22.94 -15.29
N GLY A 34 11.09 23.36 -15.38
CA GLY A 34 11.67 23.95 -16.58
C GLY A 34 11.27 25.40 -16.86
N SER A 35 10.66 26.11 -15.91
CA SER A 35 10.26 27.51 -16.08
C SER A 35 11.44 28.48 -16.11
N ILE A 36 11.21 29.63 -16.75
CA ILE A 36 12.10 30.79 -16.72
C ILE A 36 11.62 31.71 -15.58
N ILE A 37 12.45 31.85 -14.54
CA ILE A 37 12.07 32.60 -13.34
C ILE A 37 12.58 34.04 -13.41
N TYR A 38 11.66 35.01 -13.32
CA TYR A 38 11.97 36.41 -13.05
C TYR A 38 11.57 36.73 -11.62
N ILE A 39 12.47 37.36 -10.86
CA ILE A 39 12.26 37.62 -9.43
C ILE A 39 12.69 39.03 -9.05
N SER A 40 11.90 39.71 -8.23
CA SER A 40 12.23 41.02 -7.67
C SER A 40 11.99 41.06 -6.17
N ALA A 41 12.98 41.53 -5.41
CA ALA A 41 12.94 41.66 -3.96
C ALA A 41 13.94 42.72 -3.46
N LEU A 42 13.73 43.22 -2.25
CA LEU A 42 14.69 44.10 -1.57
C LEU A 42 15.91 43.34 -1.04
N ALA A 43 15.71 42.08 -0.65
CA ALA A 43 16.73 41.17 -0.17
C ALA A 43 16.37 39.74 -0.61
N TYR A 44 17.39 38.91 -0.78
CA TYR A 44 17.27 37.52 -1.21
C TYR A 44 17.90 36.59 -0.18
N GLU A 45 17.30 35.42 0.03
CA GLU A 45 18.00 34.31 0.68
C GLU A 45 19.27 33.95 -0.12
N GLU A 46 20.37 33.63 0.58
CA GLU A 46 21.68 33.34 -0.02
C GLU A 46 21.61 32.23 -1.08
N GLU A 47 20.74 31.24 -0.89
CA GLU A 47 20.56 30.13 -1.83
C GLU A 47 20.12 30.57 -3.24
N PHE A 48 19.56 31.78 -3.40
CA PHE A 48 19.25 32.32 -4.73
C PHE A 48 20.48 32.58 -5.59
N ASP A 49 21.66 32.74 -5.00
CA ASP A 49 22.91 32.98 -5.75
C ASP A 49 23.33 31.76 -6.58
N ALA A 50 22.91 30.56 -6.17
CA ALA A 50 23.17 29.32 -6.88
C ALA A 50 22.05 28.92 -7.85
N LEU A 51 20.92 29.63 -7.87
CA LEU A 51 19.77 29.29 -8.71
C LEU A 51 19.80 30.07 -10.04
N PRO A 52 19.47 29.42 -11.17
CA PRO A 52 19.39 30.09 -12.48
C PRO A 52 18.11 30.93 -12.58
N VAL A 53 18.05 32.05 -11.87
CA VAL A 53 16.93 32.99 -11.86
C VAL A 53 17.36 34.36 -12.37
N HIS A 54 16.43 35.08 -13.01
CA HIS A 54 16.62 36.47 -13.42
C HIS A 54 16.22 37.40 -12.28
N LYS A 55 17.22 37.83 -11.48
CA LYS A 55 17.03 38.89 -10.48
C LYS A 55 16.88 40.23 -11.21
N VAL A 56 15.71 40.85 -11.09
CA VAL A 56 15.33 42.05 -11.83
C VAL A 56 14.76 43.12 -10.91
N ASP A 57 14.80 44.37 -11.36
CA ASP A 57 14.08 45.44 -10.68
C ASP A 57 12.56 45.31 -10.87
N ARG A 58 11.80 46.24 -10.29
CA ARG A 58 10.33 46.20 -10.31
C ARG A 58 9.74 46.44 -11.70
N ASP A 59 10.32 47.37 -12.44
CA ASP A 59 9.83 47.71 -13.77
C ASP A 59 10.09 46.56 -14.74
N GLN A 60 11.28 45.96 -14.66
CA GLN A 60 11.64 44.75 -15.41
C GLN A 60 10.73 43.56 -15.06
N LEU A 61 10.40 43.34 -13.78
CA LEU A 61 9.45 42.30 -13.39
C LEU A 61 8.05 42.56 -13.98
N HIS A 62 7.59 43.82 -13.98
CA HIS A 62 6.31 44.19 -14.58
C HIS A 62 6.30 44.02 -16.11
N GLN A 63 7.43 44.22 -16.80
CA GLN A 63 7.54 43.92 -18.23
C GLN A 63 7.46 42.42 -18.49
N ALA A 64 8.21 41.61 -17.73
CA ALA A 64 8.15 40.15 -17.82
C ALA A 64 6.75 39.60 -17.55
N LEU A 65 5.99 40.26 -16.66
CA LEU A 65 4.59 39.92 -16.35
C LEU A 65 3.69 39.83 -17.59
N LYS A 66 3.94 40.64 -18.62
CA LYS A 66 3.10 40.69 -19.83
C LYS A 66 3.14 39.40 -20.65
N GLU A 67 4.22 38.66 -20.53
CA GLU A 67 4.46 37.38 -21.22
C GLU A 67 4.44 36.20 -20.23
N ALA A 68 4.20 36.47 -18.95
CA ALA A 68 4.19 35.47 -17.91
C ALA A 68 2.95 34.57 -17.96
N LYS A 69 3.14 33.31 -17.60
CA LYS A 69 2.02 32.37 -17.37
C LYS A 69 1.53 32.44 -15.93
N LEU A 70 2.43 32.74 -14.99
CA LEU A 70 2.13 32.76 -13.56
C LEU A 70 2.86 33.92 -12.86
N ALA A 71 2.13 34.62 -12.00
CA ALA A 71 2.64 35.61 -11.06
C ALA A 71 2.47 35.10 -9.63
N ILE A 72 3.54 35.16 -8.83
CA ILE A 72 3.57 34.66 -7.46
C ILE A 72 3.95 35.79 -6.50
N ALA A 73 3.06 36.10 -5.56
CA ALA A 73 3.30 37.10 -4.52
C ALA A 73 3.75 36.42 -3.21
N CYS A 74 4.93 36.80 -2.70
CA CYS A 74 5.62 36.16 -1.57
C CYS A 74 6.29 37.16 -0.61
N THR A 75 5.86 38.43 -0.58
CA THR A 75 6.38 39.40 0.40
C THR A 75 5.61 39.32 1.72
N ASP A 76 6.15 39.94 2.77
CA ASP A 76 5.45 40.07 4.04
C ASP A 76 4.40 41.20 4.04
N ASP A 77 4.43 42.09 3.05
CA ASP A 77 3.44 43.16 2.86
C ASP A 77 2.25 42.64 2.05
N GLU A 78 1.09 42.51 2.69
CA GLU A 78 -0.12 42.04 2.02
C GLU A 78 -0.65 43.01 0.96
N GLN A 79 -0.49 44.32 1.16
CA GLN A 79 -0.98 45.33 0.23
C GLN A 79 -0.16 45.27 -1.06
N GLU A 80 1.16 45.21 -0.92
CA GLU A 80 2.09 45.05 -2.04
C GLU A 80 1.77 43.77 -2.85
N ASN A 81 1.56 42.65 -2.15
CA ASN A 81 1.15 41.40 -2.78
C ASN A 81 -0.16 41.56 -3.58
N ARG A 82 -1.19 42.20 -2.99
CA ARG A 82 -2.49 42.43 -3.65
C ARG A 82 -2.35 43.30 -4.90
N GLU A 83 -1.54 44.36 -4.84
CA GLU A 83 -1.30 45.26 -5.98
C GLU A 83 -0.61 44.54 -7.14
N PHE A 84 0.44 43.77 -6.84
CA PHE A 84 1.15 42.96 -7.82
C PHE A 84 0.23 41.94 -8.49
N LEU A 85 -0.59 41.22 -7.71
CA LEU A 85 -1.54 40.25 -8.27
C LEU A 85 -2.64 40.95 -9.09
N LYS A 86 -3.11 42.12 -8.67
CA LYS A 86 -4.09 42.89 -9.44
C LYS A 86 -3.52 43.30 -10.80
N LEU A 87 -2.25 43.73 -10.84
CA LEU A 87 -1.55 44.05 -12.07
C LEU A 87 -1.42 42.82 -12.98
N ALA A 88 -0.99 41.68 -12.43
CA ALA A 88 -0.89 40.42 -13.17
C ALA A 88 -2.21 40.03 -13.86
N LYS A 89 -3.34 40.21 -13.16
CA LYS A 89 -4.67 39.94 -13.74
C LYS A 89 -5.02 40.84 -14.91
N THR A 90 -4.53 42.08 -14.97
CA THR A 90 -4.74 42.96 -16.14
C THR A 90 -4.12 42.40 -17.42
N TYR A 91 -3.07 41.59 -17.28
CA TYR A 91 -2.40 40.87 -18.36
C TYR A 91 -2.91 39.44 -18.54
N LYS A 92 -3.98 39.04 -17.84
CA LYS A 92 -4.57 37.68 -17.86
C LYS A 92 -3.59 36.58 -17.40
N VAL A 93 -2.63 36.94 -16.56
CA VAL A 93 -1.66 36.02 -15.95
C VAL A 93 -2.32 35.30 -14.78
N LEU A 94 -2.06 33.99 -14.62
CA LEU A 94 -2.52 33.27 -13.43
C LEU A 94 -1.85 33.84 -12.18
N THR A 95 -2.61 33.98 -11.11
CA THR A 95 -2.06 34.53 -9.85
C THR A 95 -1.98 33.47 -8.75
N MET A 96 -0.90 33.51 -7.99
CA MET A 96 -0.70 32.75 -6.77
C MET A 96 -0.20 33.67 -5.66
N ALA A 97 -0.71 33.51 -4.45
CA ALA A 97 -0.14 34.14 -3.26
C ALA A 97 0.35 33.07 -2.28
N ALA A 98 1.45 33.38 -1.61
CA ALA A 98 1.99 32.57 -0.52
C ALA A 98 1.04 32.49 0.69
N ARG A 99 0.34 33.60 0.97
CA ARG A 99 -0.66 33.69 2.05
C ARG A 99 -2.07 33.56 1.47
N LYS A 100 -3.00 33.03 2.26
CA LYS A 100 -4.39 32.85 1.83
C LYS A 100 -5.09 34.21 1.69
N GLU A 101 -6.16 34.23 0.90
CA GLU A 101 -7.13 35.35 0.87
C GLU A 101 -6.58 36.69 0.37
N GLN A 102 -5.61 36.63 -0.56
CA GLN A 102 -5.03 37.81 -1.21
C GLN A 102 -5.56 38.04 -2.63
N GLY A 103 -6.65 37.36 -3.00
CA GLY A 103 -7.29 37.48 -4.31
C GLY A 103 -6.61 36.65 -5.40
N GLN A 104 -5.82 35.63 -5.04
CA GLN A 104 -5.17 34.74 -6.01
C GLN A 104 -6.15 33.80 -6.76
N ASP A 105 -5.80 33.40 -7.98
CA ASP A 105 -6.59 32.47 -8.80
C ASP A 105 -6.24 31.00 -8.50
N THR A 106 -5.00 30.74 -8.09
CA THR A 106 -4.45 29.39 -7.95
C THR A 106 -3.87 29.14 -6.57
N PHE A 107 -3.85 27.86 -6.17
CA PHE A 107 -3.27 27.39 -4.92
C PHE A 107 -2.36 26.21 -5.21
N SER A 108 -1.20 26.16 -4.56
CA SER A 108 -0.37 24.96 -4.62
C SER A 108 -1.00 23.84 -3.82
N LEU A 109 -1.04 22.66 -4.43
CA LEU A 109 -1.40 21.42 -3.77
C LEU A 109 -0.16 20.75 -3.19
N THR A 110 -0.35 19.97 -2.14
CA THR A 110 0.67 18.98 -1.78
C THR A 110 0.63 17.91 -2.87
N GLN A 111 1.81 17.54 -3.38
CA GLN A 111 1.90 16.56 -4.47
C GLN A 111 3.11 15.65 -4.32
N PHE A 112 3.02 14.46 -4.91
CA PHE A 112 4.15 13.60 -5.22
C PHE A 112 4.18 13.32 -6.72
N ARG A 113 5.35 13.51 -7.32
CA ARG A 113 5.62 13.15 -8.71
C ARG A 113 6.42 11.85 -8.73
N LEU A 114 5.88 10.86 -9.41
CA LEU A 114 6.53 9.58 -9.71
C LEU A 114 6.73 9.51 -11.24
N PRO A 115 7.64 8.67 -11.77
CA PRO A 115 7.98 8.70 -13.19
C PRO A 115 6.81 8.57 -14.17
N GLN A 116 5.72 7.90 -13.79
CA GLN A 116 4.53 7.69 -14.63
C GLN A 116 3.23 8.19 -13.98
N MET A 117 3.29 8.94 -12.88
CA MET A 117 2.07 9.43 -12.22
C MET A 117 2.32 10.67 -11.36
N VAL A 118 1.28 11.49 -11.22
CA VAL A 118 1.25 12.60 -10.27
C VAL A 118 0.11 12.35 -9.29
N LEU A 119 0.41 12.43 -8.00
CA LEU A 119 -0.57 12.40 -6.93
C LEU A 119 -0.64 13.78 -6.32
N ALA A 120 -1.84 14.34 -6.20
CA ALA A 120 -2.06 15.62 -5.53
C ALA A 120 -3.21 15.47 -4.53
N SER A 121 -3.10 16.15 -3.39
CA SER A 121 -4.12 16.15 -2.35
C SER A 121 -4.36 17.55 -1.80
N SER A 122 -5.63 17.81 -1.49
CA SER A 122 -6.08 19.08 -0.92
C SER A 122 -7.19 18.88 0.09
N THR A 123 -6.89 19.23 1.34
CA THR A 123 -7.89 19.42 2.40
C THR A 123 -8.46 20.83 2.40
N GLN A 124 -8.26 21.62 1.33
CA GLN A 124 -8.61 23.05 1.25
C GLN A 124 -8.08 23.88 2.43
N GLY A 125 -6.97 23.44 3.01
CA GLY A 125 -6.35 24.05 4.18
C GLY A 125 -6.99 23.74 5.53
N ALA A 126 -8.02 22.88 5.60
CA ALA A 126 -8.61 22.43 6.88
C ALA A 126 -7.68 21.50 7.66
N PHE A 127 -6.91 20.64 6.98
CA PHE A 127 -6.01 19.70 7.62
C PHE A 127 -4.70 19.48 6.81
N PRO A 128 -3.77 20.45 6.80
CA PRO A 128 -2.56 20.38 5.97
C PRO A 128 -1.70 19.12 6.19
N ALA A 129 -1.64 18.61 7.43
CA ALA A 129 -0.90 17.39 7.74
C ALA A 129 -1.53 16.14 7.10
N ALA A 130 -2.87 16.07 6.98
CA ALA A 130 -3.54 14.96 6.31
C ALA A 130 -3.23 14.87 4.82
N ASN A 131 -2.96 16.00 4.13
CA ASN A 131 -2.54 15.95 2.73
C ASN A 131 -1.26 15.13 2.56
N ARG A 132 -0.27 15.34 3.44
CA ARG A 132 1.00 14.60 3.40
C ARG A 132 0.80 13.13 3.75
N TYR A 133 0.04 12.85 4.81
CA TYR A 133 -0.25 11.47 5.23
C TYR A 133 -0.92 10.66 4.11
N LEU A 134 -2.01 11.19 3.53
CA LEU A 134 -2.73 10.53 2.43
C LEU A 134 -1.81 10.27 1.24
N LEU A 135 -1.02 11.27 0.84
CA LEU A 135 -0.12 11.12 -0.29
C LEU A 135 0.99 10.09 -0.03
N GLN A 136 1.53 10.02 1.18
CA GLN A 136 2.55 9.03 1.54
C GLN A 136 2.00 7.61 1.54
N ASP A 137 0.79 7.43 2.07
CA ASP A 137 0.10 6.14 2.08
C ASP A 137 -0.17 5.63 0.66
N TRP A 138 -0.73 6.49 -0.20
CA TRP A 138 -0.94 6.18 -1.61
C TRP A 138 0.36 5.97 -2.38
N GLN A 139 1.40 6.77 -2.12
CA GLN A 139 2.72 6.59 -2.73
C GLN A 139 3.29 5.21 -2.41
N ARG A 140 3.20 4.75 -1.16
CA ARG A 140 3.65 3.41 -0.76
C ARG A 140 2.90 2.33 -1.54
N ARG A 141 1.56 2.40 -1.55
CA ARG A 141 0.72 1.44 -2.28
C ARG A 141 1.06 1.39 -3.77
N LEU A 142 1.15 2.56 -4.41
CA LEU A 142 1.39 2.67 -5.86
C LEU A 142 2.81 2.25 -6.25
N SER A 143 3.79 2.47 -5.37
CA SER A 143 5.15 1.99 -5.59
C SER A 143 5.22 0.46 -5.64
N ILE A 144 4.51 -0.22 -4.73
CA ILE A 144 4.45 -1.69 -4.72
C ILE A 144 3.69 -2.21 -5.94
N LEU A 145 2.54 -1.61 -6.28
CA LEU A 145 1.80 -1.95 -7.49
C LEU A 145 2.64 -1.77 -8.76
N GLY A 146 3.39 -0.66 -8.86
CA GLY A 146 4.29 -0.39 -9.99
C GLY A 146 5.40 -1.44 -10.09
N MET A 147 5.99 -1.83 -8.95
CA MET A 147 7.00 -2.89 -8.89
C MET A 147 6.44 -4.23 -9.39
N ILE A 148 5.25 -4.64 -8.93
CA ILE A 148 4.60 -5.88 -9.35
C ILE A 148 4.23 -5.82 -10.83
N ARG A 149 3.61 -4.71 -11.27
CA ARG A 149 3.24 -4.48 -12.68
C ARG A 149 4.43 -4.60 -13.63
N ASN A 150 5.62 -4.13 -13.23
CA ASN A 150 6.83 -4.24 -14.04
C ASN A 150 7.37 -5.67 -14.13
N LYS A 151 6.99 -6.56 -13.21
CA LYS A 151 7.39 -7.98 -13.22
C LYS A 151 6.35 -8.89 -13.89
N LEU A 152 5.12 -8.43 -14.09
CA LEU A 152 4.13 -9.18 -14.84
C LEU A 152 4.49 -9.23 -16.33
N HIS A 153 4.40 -10.41 -16.93
CA HIS A 153 4.50 -10.63 -18.36
C HIS A 153 3.13 -10.53 -19.03
N ASP A 154 2.07 -11.05 -18.39
CA ASP A 154 0.70 -10.89 -18.86
C ASP A 154 0.09 -9.56 -18.38
N HIS A 155 0.10 -8.57 -19.27
CA HIS A 155 -0.49 -7.26 -18.99
C HIS A 155 -2.01 -7.28 -18.79
N SER A 156 -2.73 -8.33 -19.17
CA SER A 156 -4.18 -8.44 -18.92
C SER A 156 -4.48 -8.48 -17.41
N LEU A 157 -3.58 -9.06 -16.61
CA LEU A 157 -3.67 -9.18 -15.15
C LEU A 157 -3.47 -7.85 -14.41
N CYS A 158 -3.02 -6.78 -15.09
CA CYS A 158 -2.86 -5.47 -14.47
C CYS A 158 -4.18 -4.90 -13.94
N LYS A 159 -5.32 -5.23 -14.57
CA LYS A 159 -6.64 -4.81 -14.08
C LYS A 159 -7.00 -5.51 -12.77
N ASP A 160 -6.56 -6.75 -12.60
CA ASP A 160 -6.81 -7.53 -11.40
C ASP A 160 -5.92 -7.10 -10.24
N LEU A 161 -4.71 -6.61 -10.51
CA LEU A 161 -3.88 -5.96 -9.47
C LEU A 161 -4.59 -4.82 -8.75
N LEU A 162 -5.55 -4.14 -9.37
CA LEU A 162 -6.32 -3.08 -8.69
C LEU A 162 -7.27 -3.61 -7.62
N LYS A 163 -7.62 -4.91 -7.68
CA LYS A 163 -8.52 -5.58 -6.75
C LYS A 163 -7.80 -6.18 -5.54
N VAL A 164 -6.47 -6.19 -5.53
CA VAL A 164 -5.70 -6.79 -4.43
C VAL A 164 -5.86 -5.98 -3.15
N THR A 165 -6.06 -6.69 -2.04
CA THR A 165 -6.07 -6.08 -0.71
C THR A 165 -4.67 -5.59 -0.34
N GLU A 166 -4.56 -4.78 0.71
CA GLU A 166 -3.27 -4.33 1.21
C GLU A 166 -2.40 -5.50 1.72
N GLU A 167 -2.99 -6.45 2.44
CA GLU A 167 -2.31 -7.68 2.88
C GLU A 167 -1.77 -8.50 1.70
N GLN A 168 -2.58 -8.68 0.66
CA GLN A 168 -2.18 -9.36 -0.58
C GLN A 168 -1.03 -8.62 -1.28
N LEU A 169 -1.08 -7.29 -1.29
CA LEU A 169 -0.04 -6.45 -1.90
C LEU A 169 1.30 -6.60 -1.18
N PHE A 170 1.30 -6.55 0.16
CA PHE A 170 2.52 -6.75 0.95
C PHE A 170 3.04 -8.18 0.83
N PHE A 171 2.16 -9.18 0.79
CA PHE A 171 2.55 -10.56 0.53
C PHE A 171 3.24 -10.70 -0.84
N LEU A 172 2.68 -10.15 -1.92
CA LEU A 172 3.30 -10.21 -3.25
C LEU A 172 4.68 -9.52 -3.26
N GLN A 173 4.82 -8.40 -2.56
CA GLN A 173 6.11 -7.72 -2.42
C GLN A 173 7.15 -8.61 -1.73
N GLU A 174 6.75 -9.26 -0.63
CA GLU A 174 7.61 -10.17 0.12
C GLU A 174 7.95 -11.42 -0.72
N ALA A 175 6.97 -11.99 -1.42
CA ALA A 175 7.12 -13.18 -2.25
C ALA A 175 8.05 -12.93 -3.45
N LEU A 176 7.99 -11.74 -4.04
CA LEU A 176 8.92 -11.34 -5.09
C LEU A 176 10.36 -11.15 -4.60
N LYS A 177 10.54 -10.81 -3.32
CA LYS A 177 11.86 -10.68 -2.70
C LYS A 177 12.44 -12.04 -2.32
N GLN A 178 11.60 -12.94 -1.82
CA GLN A 178 12.01 -14.26 -1.34
C GLN A 178 12.03 -15.32 -2.44
N GLU A 179 11.39 -15.05 -3.58
CA GLU A 179 11.21 -15.95 -4.74
C GLU A 179 10.42 -17.24 -4.44
N GLN A 180 9.99 -17.41 -3.18
CA GLN A 180 9.25 -18.57 -2.69
C GLN A 180 8.20 -18.15 -1.66
N ALA A 181 7.06 -18.83 -1.68
CA ALA A 181 5.96 -18.49 -0.79
C ALA A 181 5.11 -19.69 -0.36
N ILE A 182 4.56 -19.60 0.85
CA ILE A 182 3.58 -20.54 1.41
C ILE A 182 2.24 -19.82 1.54
N VAL A 183 1.18 -20.41 0.98
CA VAL A 183 -0.18 -19.90 1.14
C VAL A 183 -1.06 -20.95 1.79
N TYR A 184 -1.58 -20.63 2.97
CA TYR A 184 -2.56 -21.47 3.65
C TYR A 184 -3.95 -21.18 3.11
N LEU A 185 -4.53 -22.15 2.41
CA LEU A 185 -5.89 -22.07 1.88
C LEU A 185 -6.88 -22.59 2.91
N LEU A 186 -7.79 -21.71 3.30
CA LEU A 186 -8.71 -21.94 4.40
C LEU A 186 -10.14 -21.91 3.88
N HIS A 187 -10.97 -22.80 4.42
CA HIS A 187 -12.42 -22.65 4.32
C HIS A 187 -12.92 -21.83 5.52
N GLY A 188 -13.98 -21.05 5.32
CA GLY A 188 -14.71 -20.46 6.44
C GLY A 188 -15.13 -19.01 6.26
N ASN A 189 -15.64 -18.47 7.36
CA ASN A 189 -16.06 -17.09 7.51
C ASN A 189 -14.85 -16.30 8.01
N ALA A 190 -14.44 -15.26 7.29
CA ALA A 190 -13.40 -14.34 7.69
C ALA A 190 -13.95 -13.37 8.76
N SER A 191 -14.40 -13.92 9.88
CA SER A 191 -14.76 -13.15 11.07
C SER A 191 -13.51 -12.48 11.62
N LEU A 192 -13.66 -11.45 12.46
CA LEU A 192 -12.50 -10.80 13.09
C LEU A 192 -11.65 -11.82 13.89
N LYS A 193 -12.31 -12.79 14.54
CA LYS A 193 -11.65 -13.87 15.25
C LYS A 193 -10.85 -14.78 14.31
N ALA A 194 -11.43 -15.13 13.15
CA ALA A 194 -10.74 -15.93 12.15
C ALA A 194 -9.51 -15.20 11.58
N HIS A 195 -9.59 -13.88 11.35
CA HIS A 195 -8.43 -13.08 10.90
C HIS A 195 -7.30 -13.08 11.94
N ARG A 196 -7.60 -12.81 13.23
CA ARG A 196 -6.58 -12.88 14.29
C ARG A 196 -5.90 -14.24 14.39
N GLN A 197 -6.65 -15.31 14.18
CA GLN A 197 -6.10 -16.67 14.14
C GLN A 197 -5.20 -16.88 12.91
N CYS A 198 -5.55 -16.31 11.76
CA CYS A 198 -4.72 -16.32 10.56
C CYS A 198 -3.42 -15.51 10.75
N GLU A 199 -3.49 -14.36 11.41
CA GLU A 199 -2.32 -13.55 11.75
C GLU A 199 -1.33 -14.33 12.61
N ASN A 200 -1.82 -15.02 13.66
CA ASN A 200 -0.99 -15.90 14.48
C ASN A 200 -0.34 -17.02 13.65
N LEU A 201 -1.09 -17.62 12.72
CA LEU A 201 -0.60 -18.65 11.80
C LEU A 201 0.53 -18.11 10.92
N VAL A 202 0.33 -16.94 10.30
CA VAL A 202 1.34 -16.29 9.47
C VAL A 202 2.58 -15.96 10.29
N GLN A 203 2.44 -15.36 11.47
CA GLN A 203 3.57 -14.98 12.33
C GLN A 203 4.42 -16.18 12.74
N SER A 204 3.76 -17.23 13.23
CA SER A 204 4.38 -18.49 13.64
C SER A 204 5.13 -19.16 12.50
N ALA A 205 4.51 -19.18 11.33
CA ALA A 205 5.11 -19.75 10.13
C ALA A 205 6.31 -18.90 9.68
N LYS A 206 6.25 -17.56 9.79
CA LYS A 206 7.37 -16.68 9.42
C LYS A 206 8.57 -16.84 10.34
N GLU A 207 8.35 -17.07 11.62
CA GLU A 207 9.43 -17.36 12.58
C GLU A 207 10.15 -18.66 12.22
N LYS A 208 9.40 -19.67 11.78
CA LYS A 208 9.95 -20.98 11.39
C LYS A 208 10.56 -20.98 9.98
N TRP A 209 9.97 -20.25 9.04
CA TRP A 209 10.34 -20.20 7.62
C TRP A 209 10.54 -18.76 7.15
N ASN A 210 11.52 -18.09 7.74
CA ASN A 210 11.85 -16.68 7.48
C ASN A 210 12.33 -16.38 6.04
N THR A 211 12.62 -17.41 5.25
CA THR A 211 12.97 -17.33 3.82
C THR A 211 11.75 -17.43 2.90
N TYR A 212 10.54 -17.61 3.45
CA TYR A 212 9.30 -17.68 2.68
C TYR A 212 8.46 -16.44 2.93
N ALA A 213 7.83 -15.95 1.87
CA ALA A 213 6.64 -15.11 2.07
C ALA A 213 5.47 -15.99 2.48
N ILE A 214 4.68 -15.53 3.45
CA ILE A 214 3.62 -16.36 4.03
C ILE A 214 2.33 -15.57 4.12
N ALA A 215 1.23 -16.18 3.67
CA ALA A 215 -0.10 -15.61 3.75
C ALA A 215 -1.17 -16.68 3.96
N THR A 216 -2.37 -16.21 4.30
CA THR A 216 -3.60 -17.01 4.31
C THR A 216 -4.55 -16.53 3.21
N PHE A 217 -5.34 -17.44 2.67
CA PHE A 217 -6.35 -17.11 1.67
C PHE A 217 -7.64 -17.89 1.92
N PHE A 218 -8.76 -17.16 2.06
CA PHE A 218 -10.08 -17.74 2.25
C PHE A 218 -10.81 -17.97 0.93
N LEU A 219 -11.35 -19.17 0.71
CA LEU A 219 -12.10 -19.51 -0.52
C LEU A 219 -13.54 -18.98 -0.57
N ALA A 220 -14.09 -18.45 0.53
CA ALA A 220 -15.51 -18.12 0.60
C ALA A 220 -15.87 -16.80 -0.10
N LYS A 221 -16.87 -16.85 -1.01
CA LYS A 221 -17.38 -15.72 -1.82
C LYS A 221 -17.83 -14.47 -1.05
N LYS A 222 -18.05 -14.55 0.27
CA LYS A 222 -18.58 -13.44 1.08
C LYS A 222 -17.55 -12.32 1.30
N TYR A 223 -16.28 -12.57 1.03
CA TYR A 223 -15.20 -11.59 1.22
C TYR A 223 -14.71 -11.09 -0.13
N LYS A 224 -14.34 -9.81 -0.17
CA LYS A 224 -13.76 -9.12 -1.34
C LYS A 224 -12.33 -9.60 -1.65
N ASN A 225 -12.06 -10.89 -1.53
CA ASN A 225 -10.84 -11.46 -2.03
C ASN A 225 -11.01 -11.66 -3.53
N MET A 226 -9.95 -11.35 -4.27
CA MET A 226 -9.78 -11.86 -5.63
C MET A 226 -10.05 -13.37 -5.63
N ASP A 227 -10.68 -13.90 -6.67
CA ASP A 227 -10.91 -15.34 -6.76
C ASP A 227 -9.58 -16.09 -6.90
N LEU A 228 -9.59 -17.38 -6.51
CA LEU A 228 -8.37 -18.18 -6.47
C LEU A 228 -7.72 -18.33 -7.84
N GLU A 229 -8.50 -18.40 -8.92
CA GLU A 229 -7.97 -18.60 -10.26
C GLU A 229 -7.19 -17.37 -10.75
N THR A 230 -7.76 -16.17 -10.59
CA THR A 230 -7.08 -14.91 -10.89
C THR A 230 -5.84 -14.73 -10.01
N TRP A 231 -5.92 -15.07 -8.71
CA TRP A 231 -4.77 -15.01 -7.81
C TRP A 231 -3.64 -15.95 -8.24
N CYS A 232 -3.98 -17.18 -8.63
CA CYS A 232 -3.03 -18.14 -9.16
C CYS A 232 -2.40 -17.69 -10.48
N ALA A 233 -3.16 -17.04 -11.37
CA ALA A 233 -2.62 -16.48 -12.61
C ALA A 233 -1.53 -15.44 -12.34
N ILE A 234 -1.79 -14.49 -11.42
CA ILE A 234 -0.81 -13.47 -11.00
C ILE A 234 0.44 -14.14 -10.42
N LEU A 235 0.28 -15.07 -9.48
CA LEU A 235 1.42 -15.74 -8.85
C LEU A 235 2.27 -16.55 -9.85
N LYS A 236 1.61 -17.17 -10.83
CA LYS A 236 2.27 -17.95 -11.87
C LYS A 236 3.08 -17.05 -12.80
N ASP A 237 2.49 -15.93 -13.22
CA ASP A 237 3.10 -14.96 -14.12
C ASP A 237 4.32 -14.28 -13.47
N LEU A 238 4.26 -14.03 -12.16
CA LEU A 238 5.39 -13.51 -11.37
C LEU A 238 6.51 -14.56 -11.13
N ASN A 239 6.35 -15.79 -11.61
CA ASN A 239 7.32 -16.89 -11.48
C ASN A 239 7.78 -17.16 -10.04
N ILE A 240 6.86 -17.08 -9.07
CA ILE A 240 7.14 -17.35 -7.65
C ILE A 240 7.00 -18.86 -7.39
N GLN A 241 7.94 -19.47 -6.66
CA GLN A 241 7.82 -20.85 -6.23
C GLN A 241 6.76 -20.97 -5.11
N MET A 242 5.58 -21.45 -5.47
CA MET A 242 4.44 -21.56 -4.55
C MET A 242 4.30 -22.94 -3.92
N HIS A 243 4.05 -22.96 -2.61
CA HIS A 243 3.54 -24.13 -1.88
C HIS A 243 2.19 -23.78 -1.23
N PHE A 244 1.14 -24.47 -1.62
CA PHE A 244 -0.20 -24.27 -1.06
C PHE A 244 -0.53 -25.33 -0.02
N VAL A 245 -0.94 -24.91 1.16
CA VAL A 245 -1.39 -25.81 2.23
C VAL A 245 -2.89 -25.66 2.41
N LEU A 246 -3.65 -26.65 1.95
CA LEU A 246 -5.10 -26.68 2.01
C LEU A 246 -5.51 -27.25 3.37
N ILE A 247 -6.09 -26.42 4.24
CA ILE A 247 -6.55 -26.83 5.58
C ILE A 247 -8.08 -26.91 5.57
N PHE A 248 -8.62 -28.13 5.62
CA PHE A 248 -10.06 -28.38 5.53
C PHE A 248 -10.51 -29.50 6.47
N TRP A 249 -11.75 -29.48 6.98
CA TRP A 249 -12.23 -30.59 7.82
C TRP A 249 -12.40 -31.90 7.06
N GLN A 250 -12.99 -31.82 5.88
CA GLN A 250 -13.31 -32.98 5.07
C GLN A 250 -13.11 -32.68 3.60
N ARG A 251 -12.98 -33.74 2.80
CA ARG A 251 -12.99 -33.60 1.35
C ARG A 251 -14.39 -33.19 0.91
N GLY A 252 -14.46 -32.16 0.08
CA GLY A 252 -15.72 -31.62 -0.42
C GLY A 252 -15.47 -30.71 -1.62
N ASN A 253 -16.54 -30.09 -2.13
CA ASN A 253 -16.50 -29.35 -3.39
C ASN A 253 -15.45 -28.22 -3.40
N TYR A 254 -15.30 -27.47 -2.31
CA TYR A 254 -14.29 -26.40 -2.22
C TYR A 254 -12.86 -26.93 -2.33
N VAL A 255 -12.56 -28.07 -1.69
CA VAL A 255 -11.24 -28.71 -1.77
C VAL A 255 -10.99 -29.17 -3.19
N ASN A 256 -11.93 -29.91 -3.78
CA ASN A 256 -11.79 -30.44 -5.14
C ASN A 256 -11.63 -29.30 -6.16
N GLN A 257 -12.35 -28.19 -6.00
CA GLN A 257 -12.22 -27.01 -6.86
C GLN A 257 -10.85 -26.35 -6.69
N ALA A 258 -10.40 -26.13 -5.45
CA ALA A 258 -9.08 -25.55 -5.18
C ALA A 258 -7.95 -26.46 -5.72
N GLU A 259 -8.00 -27.77 -5.45
CA GLU A 259 -7.05 -28.73 -5.98
C GLU A 259 -7.00 -28.70 -7.52
N LYS A 260 -8.15 -28.63 -8.19
CA LYS A 260 -8.24 -28.54 -9.65
C LYS A 260 -7.53 -27.29 -10.18
N ILE A 261 -7.83 -26.12 -9.60
CA ILE A 261 -7.21 -24.84 -9.98
C ILE A 261 -5.70 -24.89 -9.74
N LEU A 262 -5.25 -25.29 -8.55
CA LEU A 262 -3.82 -25.34 -8.25
C LEU A 262 -3.04 -26.30 -9.16
N THR A 263 -3.68 -27.40 -9.56
CA THR A 263 -3.09 -28.36 -10.50
C THR A 263 -2.97 -27.76 -11.90
N SER A 264 -3.96 -26.99 -12.38
CA SER A 264 -3.87 -26.36 -13.71
C SER A 264 -2.73 -25.34 -13.81
N TYR A 265 -2.32 -24.72 -12.70
CA TYR A 265 -1.15 -23.82 -12.64
C TYR A 265 0.17 -24.53 -12.28
N SER A 266 0.13 -25.85 -12.08
CA SER A 266 1.29 -26.68 -11.67
C SER A 266 1.92 -26.23 -10.33
N PHE A 267 1.10 -25.77 -9.38
CA PHE A 267 1.59 -25.42 -8.06
C PHE A 267 1.71 -26.63 -7.13
N SER A 268 2.75 -26.63 -6.29
CA SER A 268 2.87 -27.60 -5.21
C SER A 268 1.73 -27.40 -4.23
N LYS A 269 1.10 -28.49 -3.80
CA LYS A 269 0.00 -28.45 -2.84
C LYS A 269 0.07 -29.61 -1.86
N GLN A 270 -0.34 -29.35 -0.63
CA GLN A 270 -0.55 -30.34 0.41
C GLN A 270 -1.97 -30.18 0.94
N CYS A 271 -2.71 -31.28 1.07
CA CYS A 271 -4.06 -31.28 1.62
C CYS A 271 -4.07 -31.88 3.01
N ILE A 272 -4.60 -31.13 3.96
CA ILE A 272 -4.67 -31.50 5.36
C ILE A 272 -6.12 -31.53 5.76
N PHE A 273 -6.59 -32.75 6.02
CA PHE A 273 -7.95 -33.01 6.43
C PHE A 273 -8.04 -33.14 7.95
N LEU A 274 -8.80 -32.25 8.58
CA LEU A 274 -9.06 -32.27 10.02
C LEU A 274 -10.10 -33.33 10.32
N ARG A 275 -9.66 -34.59 10.40
CA ARG A 275 -10.54 -35.68 10.81
C ARG A 275 -10.76 -35.56 12.31
N PRO A 276 -12.00 -35.38 12.81
CA PRO A 276 -12.22 -35.25 14.24
C PRO A 276 -11.74 -36.46 15.05
N GLN A 277 -11.68 -37.62 14.41
CA GLN A 277 -11.21 -38.89 14.99
C GLN A 277 -9.68 -38.99 15.10
N THR A 278 -8.94 -38.23 14.30
CA THR A 278 -7.47 -38.12 14.43
C THR A 278 -7.07 -37.00 15.38
N LEU A 279 -8.03 -36.26 15.90
CA LEU A 279 -7.79 -35.28 16.96
C LEU A 279 -7.56 -36.07 18.26
N VAL A 280 -6.30 -36.11 18.69
CA VAL A 280 -5.95 -36.74 19.96
C VAL A 280 -6.52 -35.89 21.09
N LYS A 281 -7.31 -36.51 21.98
CA LYS A 281 -7.77 -35.92 23.24
C LYS A 281 -6.67 -36.15 24.27
N GLU A 282 -5.88 -35.13 24.60
CA GLU A 282 -4.94 -35.23 25.72
C GLU A 282 -5.68 -34.92 27.02
N ASN A 283 -5.61 -35.87 27.97
CA ASN A 283 -6.31 -35.82 29.26
C ASN A 283 -5.79 -34.69 30.14
N GLN A 284 -6.72 -34.11 30.92
CA GLN A 284 -6.56 -33.32 32.14
C GLN A 284 -5.11 -32.99 32.51
N ASP A 285 -4.77 -31.71 32.37
CA ASP A 285 -3.47 -31.10 32.69
C ASP A 285 -2.30 -31.60 31.83
N TYR A 286 -2.23 -31.01 30.63
CA TYR A 286 -1.12 -30.91 29.68
C TYR A 286 0.09 -31.83 29.92
N ILE A 287 0.27 -32.84 29.07
CA ILE A 287 1.56 -33.30 28.55
C ILE A 287 1.30 -34.23 27.34
N LEU A 288 2.03 -33.90 26.27
CA LEU A 288 2.31 -34.69 25.06
C LEU A 288 2.29 -36.21 25.26
N HIS A 289 1.54 -36.93 24.43
CA HIS A 289 1.86 -38.32 24.08
C HIS A 289 1.46 -38.68 22.64
N ILE A 290 2.47 -38.73 21.77
CA ILE A 290 2.55 -39.75 20.72
C ILE A 290 3.16 -40.98 21.40
N GLN A 291 2.69 -42.19 21.07
CA GLN A 291 3.60 -43.33 21.11
C GLN A 291 4.67 -43.09 20.03
N SER A 292 5.85 -42.63 20.46
CA SER A 292 7.14 -42.62 19.74
C SER A 292 7.03 -42.39 18.23
N GLU A 293 7.07 -41.16 17.74
CA GLU A 293 8.34 -40.47 17.46
C GLU A 293 8.36 -39.03 17.99
N LYS A 294 9.53 -38.57 18.47
CA LYS A 294 9.75 -37.29 19.17
C LYS A 294 9.08 -36.09 18.47
N VAL A 295 8.14 -35.45 19.15
CA VAL A 295 7.76 -34.05 18.86
C VAL A 295 8.98 -33.19 19.19
N LYS A 296 9.61 -32.65 18.15
CA LYS A 296 10.75 -31.74 18.30
C LYS A 296 10.26 -30.41 18.90
N LYS A 297 11.20 -29.72 19.54
CA LYS A 297 11.09 -28.48 20.34
C LYS A 297 10.44 -27.26 19.65
N ASP A 298 9.89 -27.43 18.44
CA ASP A 298 9.52 -26.38 17.48
C ASP A 298 8.04 -26.46 17.05
N SER A 299 7.14 -26.82 17.99
CA SER A 299 5.69 -26.84 17.77
C SER A 299 5.08 -25.47 18.07
N VAL A 300 4.20 -24.98 17.19
CA VAL A 300 3.55 -23.66 17.35
C VAL A 300 2.05 -23.79 17.57
N VAL A 301 1.46 -22.91 18.38
CA VAL A 301 0.06 -23.00 18.83
C VAL A 301 -0.86 -22.17 17.94
N LEU A 302 -1.82 -22.79 17.25
CA LEU A 302 -2.69 -22.10 16.29
C LEU A 302 -4.16 -22.52 16.38
N SER A 303 -5.01 -21.66 16.95
CA SER A 303 -6.47 -21.84 17.01
C SER A 303 -7.11 -21.84 15.62
N ILE A 304 -7.38 -23.02 15.05
CA ILE A 304 -7.80 -23.14 13.64
C ILE A 304 -9.29 -22.86 13.47
N LEU A 305 -9.60 -21.57 13.32
CA LEU A 305 -10.76 -21.01 12.63
C LEU A 305 -12.13 -21.22 13.26
N ASP A 306 -12.83 -20.09 13.36
CA ASP A 306 -14.14 -19.84 13.94
C ASP A 306 -15.33 -20.46 13.18
N SER A 307 -15.19 -21.71 12.71
CA SER A 307 -16.24 -22.44 11.98
C SER A 307 -17.50 -22.57 12.84
N PRO A 308 -18.67 -22.04 12.41
CA PRO A 308 -19.92 -22.19 13.16
C PRO A 308 -20.32 -23.66 13.36
N TYR A 309 -20.01 -24.51 12.37
CA TYR A 309 -20.21 -25.95 12.46
C TYR A 309 -19.36 -26.58 13.57
N MET A 310 -18.10 -26.15 13.71
CA MET A 310 -17.21 -26.67 14.75
C MET A 310 -17.54 -26.14 16.14
N ARG A 311 -17.92 -24.85 16.27
CA ARG A 311 -18.46 -24.35 17.54
C ARG A 311 -19.71 -25.09 17.98
N LYS A 312 -20.54 -25.52 17.02
CA LYS A 312 -21.72 -26.33 17.32
C LYS A 312 -21.35 -27.74 17.79
N LEU A 313 -20.33 -28.36 17.21
CA LEU A 313 -19.92 -29.73 17.55
C LEU A 313 -18.96 -29.82 18.74
N TYR A 314 -18.11 -28.81 18.92
CA TYR A 314 -17.01 -28.76 19.88
C TYR A 314 -16.87 -27.34 20.48
N PRO A 315 -17.88 -26.87 21.24
CA PRO A 315 -17.92 -25.50 21.77
C PRO A 315 -16.74 -25.16 22.69
N GLU A 316 -16.23 -26.16 23.43
CA GLU A 316 -15.16 -26.01 24.45
C GLU A 316 -13.75 -26.33 23.94
N HIS A 317 -13.59 -26.56 22.63
CA HIS A 317 -12.32 -27.02 22.05
C HIS A 317 -11.60 -25.89 21.29
N ARG A 318 -10.29 -25.77 21.49
CA ARG A 318 -9.37 -24.98 20.66
C ARG A 318 -8.51 -25.93 19.82
N PHE A 319 -8.45 -25.75 18.50
CA PHE A 319 -7.61 -26.57 17.62
C PHE A 319 -6.19 -25.97 17.53
N ILE A 320 -5.14 -26.74 17.28
CA ILE A 320 -3.73 -26.29 17.25
C ILE A 320 -3.04 -26.93 16.05
N ALA A 321 -2.48 -26.17 15.12
CA ALA A 321 -1.64 -26.73 14.04
C ALA A 321 -0.17 -26.81 14.41
N ALA A 322 0.39 -28.03 14.40
CA ALA A 322 1.82 -28.26 14.53
C ALA A 322 2.46 -28.45 13.16
N PHE A 323 3.67 -27.92 13.00
CA PHE A 323 4.40 -27.91 11.73
C PHE A 323 5.62 -28.83 11.75
N ASP A 324 5.92 -29.50 10.64
CA ASP A 324 7.13 -30.31 10.49
C ASP A 324 8.34 -29.49 10.00
N GLN A 325 9.44 -30.18 9.68
CA GLN A 325 10.68 -29.56 9.18
C GLN A 325 10.63 -29.24 7.67
N GLU A 326 9.67 -29.81 6.93
CA GLU A 326 9.56 -29.74 5.47
C GLU A 326 8.52 -28.72 4.97
N LYS A 327 8.13 -27.77 5.84
CA LYS A 327 7.17 -26.67 5.54
C LYS A 327 5.72 -27.11 5.48
N GLN A 328 5.39 -28.20 6.15
CA GLN A 328 4.06 -28.76 6.17
C GLN A 328 3.47 -28.66 7.58
N ILE A 329 2.14 -28.54 7.67
CA ILE A 329 1.46 -28.82 8.94
C ILE A 329 1.45 -30.34 9.09
N GLU A 330 2.12 -30.83 10.13
CA GLU A 330 2.29 -32.25 10.44
C GLU A 330 0.99 -32.84 10.99
N ARG A 331 0.33 -32.10 11.89
CA ARG A 331 -0.85 -32.56 12.63
C ARG A 331 -1.58 -31.43 13.31
N ILE A 332 -2.85 -31.68 13.67
CA ILE A 332 -3.69 -30.72 14.36
C ILE A 332 -4.20 -31.32 15.66
N VAL A 333 -3.85 -30.68 16.78
CA VAL A 333 -4.20 -31.07 18.15
C VAL A 333 -5.45 -30.29 18.58
N HIS A 334 -6.19 -30.74 19.60
CA HIS A 334 -7.20 -29.91 20.24
C HIS A 334 -6.97 -29.82 21.74
N GLU A 335 -7.23 -28.65 22.29
CA GLU A 335 -7.20 -28.33 23.71
C GLU A 335 -8.65 -28.22 24.19
N THR A 336 -8.99 -28.93 25.26
CA THR A 336 -10.33 -28.92 25.87
C THR A 336 -10.25 -28.16 27.19
N ASN A 337 -11.09 -27.15 27.40
CA ASN A 337 -11.10 -26.25 28.57
C ASN A 337 -9.82 -25.41 28.76
N PRO A 338 -9.74 -24.21 28.17
CA PRO A 338 -8.94 -23.14 28.74
C PRO A 338 -9.79 -22.52 29.86
N THR A 339 -9.79 -23.06 31.08
CA THR A 339 -10.49 -22.35 32.16
C THR A 339 -9.84 -20.99 32.36
N VAL A 340 -10.62 -19.92 32.11
CA VAL A 340 -10.30 -18.49 32.24
C VAL A 340 -9.48 -17.87 31.10
#